data_AF-A0ABD0PLB9-F1
#
_entry.id   AF-A0ABD0PLB9-F1
#
_cell.length_a   1.000
_cell.length_b   1.000
_cell.length_c   1.000
_cell.angle_alpha   90.00
_cell.angle_beta   90.00
_cell.angle_gamma   90.00
#
_symmetry.space_group_name_H-M   'P 1'
#
loop_
_entity.id
_entity.type
_entity.pdbx_description
1 polymer ?
#
loop_
_entity_poly.entity_id
_entity_poly.type
_entity_poly.pdbx_seq_one_letter_code
_entity_poly.pdbx_strand_id
1 'polypeptide(L)' 'EKFGWDAFKKVFTLYLDMSGVPNDNAGKMNLYAETFSKVVNLNLIPFFKAWGWPIQPSTQEKIAHLPEWSDHPMVQHA' A
#
# COMPACT_ATOMS: atom_id res chain seq x y z
N GLU A 1 -15.47 -5.13 -6.70
CA GLU A 1 -14.35 -4.31 -6.17
C GLU A 1 -14.25 -4.51 -4.66
N LYS A 2 -13.04 -4.67 -4.08
CA LYS A 2 -12.87 -4.96 -2.63
C LYS A 2 -12.92 -3.72 -1.74
N PHE A 3 -12.33 -2.60 -2.19
CA PHE A 3 -12.14 -1.41 -1.35
C PHE A 3 -13.07 -0.23 -1.70
N GLY A 4 -13.69 -0.25 -2.89
CA GLY A 4 -14.55 0.83 -3.39
C GLY A 4 -13.80 2.16 -3.60
N TRP A 5 -14.51 3.18 -4.11
CA TRP A 5 -13.91 4.48 -4.45
C TRP A 5 -13.54 5.34 -3.23
N ASP A 6 -14.22 5.14 -2.09
CA ASP A 6 -13.98 5.93 -0.88
C ASP A 6 -12.58 5.74 -0.30
N ALA A 7 -12.01 4.55 -0.40
CA ALA A 7 -10.64 4.28 0.02
C ALA A 7 -9.63 5.12 -0.77
N PHE A 8 -9.79 5.20 -2.09
CA PHE A 8 -8.92 6.00 -2.95
C PHE A 8 -9.02 7.49 -2.63
N LYS A 9 -10.25 8.01 -2.47
CA LYS A 9 -10.46 9.41 -2.06
C LYS A 9 -9.72 9.72 -0.75
N LYS A 10 -9.83 8.85 0.26
CA LYS A 10 -9.13 9.03 1.54
C LYS A 10 -7.60 9.03 1.37
N VAL A 11 -7.05 8.10 0.59
CA VAL A 11 -5.61 8.06 0.30
C VAL A 11 -5.15 9.37 -0.34
N PHE A 12 -5.86 9.86 -1.36
CA PHE A 12 -5.50 11.10 -2.03
C PHE A 12 -5.66 12.34 -1.15
N THR A 13 -6.70 12.40 -0.31
CA THR A 13 -6.85 13.48 0.69
C THR A 13 -5.66 13.50 1.64
N LEU A 14 -5.21 12.34 2.15
CA LEU A 14 -4.05 12.28 3.05
C LEU A 14 -2.76 12.82 2.41
N TYR A 15 -2.58 12.65 1.09
CA TYR A 15 -1.41 13.20 0.40
C TYR A 15 -1.39 14.72 0.33
N LEU A 16 -2.55 15.38 0.31
CA LEU A 16 -2.62 16.85 0.26
C LEU A 16 -2.03 17.49 1.51
N ASP A 17 -2.18 16.83 2.65
CA ASP A 17 -1.71 17.32 3.95
C ASP A 17 -0.33 16.75 4.35
N MET A 18 0.26 15.89 3.52
CA MET A 18 1.47 15.16 3.86
C MET A 18 2.73 15.97 3.54
N SER A 19 3.57 16.17 4.55
CA SER A 19 4.94 16.69 4.39
C SER A 19 5.95 15.55 4.26
N GLY A 20 7.09 15.80 3.61
CA GLY A 20 8.20 14.83 3.55
C GLY A 20 7.97 13.66 2.60
N VAL A 21 7.12 13.85 1.59
CA VAL A 21 6.91 12.87 0.50
C VAL A 21 8.24 12.63 -0.22
N PRO A 22 8.67 11.38 -0.43
CA PRO A 22 9.90 11.07 -1.15
C PRO A 22 9.89 11.61 -2.58
N ASN A 23 11.06 12.00 -3.09
CA ASN A 23 11.20 12.50 -4.45
C ASN A 23 11.51 11.41 -5.47
N ASP A 24 12.01 10.25 -5.03
CA ASP A 24 12.31 9.11 -5.88
C ASP A 24 11.10 8.16 -6.03
N ASN A 25 11.11 7.37 -7.11
CA ASN A 25 10.00 6.48 -7.44
C ASN A 25 9.82 5.36 -6.42
N ALA A 26 10.91 4.76 -5.94
CA ALA A 26 10.82 3.67 -4.97
C ALA A 26 10.19 4.16 -3.66
N GLY A 27 10.61 5.32 -3.17
CA GLY A 27 10.05 5.98 -2.00
C GLY A 27 8.56 6.28 -2.16
N LYS A 28 8.13 6.83 -3.30
CA LYS A 28 6.71 7.10 -3.58
C LYS A 28 5.86 5.83 -3.61
N MET A 29 6.35 4.76 -4.25
CA MET A 29 5.65 3.48 -4.32
C MET A 29 5.48 2.84 -2.94
N ASN A 30 6.53 2.91 -2.11
CA ASN A 30 6.50 2.39 -0.74
C ASN A 30 5.56 3.19 0.16
N LEU A 31 5.61 4.53 0.06
CA LEU A 31 4.70 5.41 0.78
C LEU A 31 3.24 5.10 0.41
N TYR A 32 2.94 4.92 -0.88
CA TYR A 32 1.60 4.56 -1.33
C TYR A 32 1.14 3.21 -0.80
N ALA A 33 1.99 2.18 -0.89
CA ALA A 33 1.67 0.86 -0.36
C ALA A 33 1.39 0.89 1.15
N GLU A 34 2.16 1.68 1.91
CA GLU A 34 1.96 1.89 3.34
C GLU A 34 0.66 2.64 3.64
N THR A 35 0.46 3.80 3.01
CA THR A 35 -0.71 4.67 3.24
C THR A 35 -2.00 3.96 2.87
N PHE A 36 -2.03 3.28 1.72
CA PHE A 36 -3.22 2.53 1.32
C PHE A 36 -3.54 1.42 2.31
N SER A 37 -2.53 0.61 2.68
CA SER A 37 -2.72 -0.48 3.65
C SER A 37 -3.32 0.02 4.96
N LYS A 38 -2.84 1.16 5.46
CA LYS A 38 -3.39 1.82 6.65
C LYS A 38 -4.83 2.30 6.46
N VAL A 39 -5.16 2.91 5.32
CA VAL A 39 -6.52 3.40 5.02
C VAL A 39 -7.55 2.27 4.98
N VAL A 40 -7.18 1.10 4.45
CA VAL A 40 -8.09 -0.06 4.38
C VAL A 40 -7.92 -1.05 5.53
N ASN A 41 -7.03 -0.75 6.48
CA ASN A 41 -6.72 -1.58 7.64
C ASN A 41 -6.37 -3.04 7.26
N LEU A 42 -5.59 -3.21 6.20
CA LEU A 42 -5.19 -4.50 5.63
C LEU A 42 -3.80 -4.36 5.04
N ASN A 43 -2.91 -5.30 5.30
CA ASN A 43 -1.58 -5.34 4.71
C ASN A 43 -1.68 -5.76 3.22
N LEU A 44 -1.44 -4.81 2.33
CA LEU A 44 -1.53 -4.99 0.88
C LEU A 44 -0.18 -5.31 0.22
N ILE A 45 0.89 -5.49 1.00
CA ILE A 45 2.23 -5.73 0.45
C ILE A 45 2.29 -6.94 -0.49
N PRO A 46 1.68 -8.10 -0.19
CA PRO A 46 1.74 -9.24 -1.10
C PRO A 46 1.19 -8.89 -2.49
N PHE A 47 0.08 -8.14 -2.54
CA PHE A 47 -0.51 -7.68 -3.79
C PHE A 47 0.45 -6.77 -4.57
N PHE A 48 1.06 -5.77 -3.92
CA PHE A 48 1.99 -4.87 -4.58
C PHE A 48 3.26 -5.59 -5.07
N LYS A 49 3.78 -6.54 -4.29
CA LYS A 49 4.92 -7.38 -4.71
C LYS A 49 4.60 -8.23 -5.93
N ALA A 50 3.41 -8.84 -5.98
CA ALA A 50 2.96 -9.61 -7.14
C ALA A 50 2.84 -8.75 -8.41
N TRP A 51 2.60 -7.45 -8.25
CA TRP A 51 2.65 -6.45 -9.33
C TRP A 51 4.07 -5.94 -9.66
N GLY A 52 5.11 -6.50 -9.05
CA GLY A 52 6.51 -6.13 -9.30
C GLY A 52 6.97 -4.84 -8.61
N TRP A 53 6.24 -4.35 -7.60
CA TRP A 53 6.64 -3.12 -6.90
C TRP A 53 7.88 -3.38 -6.03
N PRO A 54 8.87 -2.46 -6.01
CA PRO A 54 10.08 -2.59 -5.20
C PRO A 54 9.81 -2.22 -3.74
N ILE A 55 9.01 -3.03 -3.05
CA ILE A 55 8.67 -2.84 -1.63
C ILE A 55 9.90 -3.09 -0.76
N GLN A 56 10.24 -2.09 0.05
CA GLN A 56 11.36 -2.11 0.98
C GLN A 56 10.98 -2.82 2.29
N PRO A 57 11.94 -3.49 2.97
CA PRO A 57 11.68 -4.17 4.25
C PRO A 57 11.10 -3.25 5.32
N SER A 58 11.58 -2.00 5.42
CA SER A 58 11.10 -1.02 6.39
C SER A 58 9.62 -0.67 6.20
N THR A 59 9.11 -0.70 4.97
CA THR A 59 7.69 -0.52 4.69
C THR A 59 6.89 -1.71 5.22
N GLN A 60 7.37 -2.93 5.04
CA GLN A 60 6.70 -4.14 5.53
C GLN A 60 6.57 -4.14 7.05
N GLU A 61 7.65 -3.77 7.75
CA GLU A 61 7.69 -3.73 9.21
C GLU A 61 6.64 -2.76 9.78
N LYS A 62 6.47 -1.58 9.19
CA LYS A 62 5.51 -0.56 9.65
C LYS A 62 4.05 -1.03 9.61
N ILE A 63 3.71 -1.97 8.74
CA ILE A 63 2.33 -2.47 8.57
C ILE A 63 2.19 -3.97 8.86
N ALA A 64 3.21 -4.61 9.43
CA ALA A 64 3.21 -6.03 9.77
C ALA A 64 2.12 -6.41 10.80
N HIS A 65 1.63 -5.44 11.56
CA HIS A 65 0.54 -5.63 12.53
C HIS A 65 -0.85 -5.71 11.87
N LEU A 66 -0.99 -5.30 10.60
CA LEU A 66 -2.25 -5.37 9.88
C LEU A 66 -2.49 -6.79 9.34
N PRO A 67 -3.76 -7.26 9.30
CA PRO A 67 -4.08 -8.55 8.69
C PRO A 67 -3.67 -8.57 7.22
N GLU A 68 -3.11 -9.68 6.75
CA GLU A 68 -2.66 -9.81 5.37
C GLU A 68 -3.83 -9.95 4.39
N TRP A 69 -3.74 -9.30 3.23
CA TRP A 69 -4.67 -9.53 2.13
C TRP A 69 -4.30 -10.80 1.34
N SER A 70 -4.60 -11.97 1.88
CA SER A 70 -4.17 -13.26 1.32
C SER A 70 -5.00 -13.77 0.12
N ASP A 71 -6.19 -13.20 -0.12
CA ASP A 71 -7.12 -13.59 -1.21
C ASP A 71 -7.11 -12.57 -2.37
N HIS A 72 -6.00 -11.85 -2.57
CA HIS A 72 -5.90 -10.84 -3.62
C HIS A 72 -5.90 -11.45 -5.04
N PRO A 73 -6.36 -10.75 -6.07
CA PRO A 73 -6.52 -11.32 -7.41
C PRO A 73 -5.21 -11.81 -8.03
N MET A 74 -4.06 -11.25 -7.62
CA MET A 74 -2.75 -11.68 -8.10
C MET A 74 -2.18 -12.94 -7.43
N VAL A 75 -2.89 -13.60 -6.50
CA VAL A 75 -2.35 -14.79 -5.80
C VAL A 75 -1.98 -15.90 -6.79
N GLN A 76 -2.71 -16.02 -7.90
CA GLN A 76 -2.47 -17.04 -8.93
C GLN A 76 -1.28 -16.72 -9.86
N HIS A 77 -0.70 -15.53 -9.73
CA HIS A 77 0.34 -14.99 -10.61
C HIS A 77 1.59 -14.52 -9.86
N ALA A 78 1.63 -14.73 -8.54
CA ALA A 78 2.70 -14.30 -7.64
C ALA A 78 3.85 -15.34 -7.58
#